data_AF-A0A3L8DN68-F1
#
_entry.id   AF-A0A3L8DN68-F1
#
_cell.length_a   1.000
_cell.length_b   1.000
_cell.length_c   1.000
_cell.angle_alpha   90.00
_cell.angle_beta   90.00
_cell.angle_gamma   90.00
#
_symmetry.space_group_name_H-M   'P 1'
#
loop_
_entity.id
_entity.type
_entity.pdbx_description
1 polymer ?
#
loop_
_entity_poly.entity_id
_entity_poly.type
_entity_poly.pdbx_seq_one_letter_code
_entity_poly.pdbx_strand_id
1 'polypeptide(L)'
;MVEYLLSHPDIDPGDAHLHAIRDNQTRIAILILNKLNELTPGLEYAGVTHSPDFPDDTTPLAVAAQYGHFEMIDMLRFRRHILQKPHPPSCNCDKVCKPERERADILTIEKMRLFLYNAVSNPAYICQTEEDPILKAFELSAELSREASFDKEFYPDYKALSSEVSQFATDLIGCARKAEEVECVLKQIAGFGRTSSFMYPRLLLALDYKQKTFVAHSNVQQLVESKWIGTWHEWKVRSTWLKCLSVIPQIGMLPVMALVMLLTPNSKRAKFYEIPVNKFLSSVANYLIFLTFVFLQSRSDKTEQFRGPPNTGTYMLNFSN
;
A
#
# COMPACT_ATOMS: atom_id res chain seq x y z
N MET A 1 27.96 -13.34 -35.18
CA MET A 1 28.90 -14.08 -34.29
C MET A 1 28.15 -15.05 -33.38
N VAL A 2 27.19 -14.61 -32.56
CA VAL A 2 26.40 -15.53 -31.70
C VAL A 2 25.70 -16.65 -32.51
N GLU A 3 25.02 -16.32 -33.61
CA GLU A 3 24.39 -17.32 -34.50
C GLU A 3 25.39 -18.36 -35.03
N TYR A 4 26.63 -17.95 -35.30
CA TYR A 4 27.70 -18.85 -35.75
C TYR A 4 28.25 -19.74 -34.63
N LEU A 5 28.31 -19.25 -33.40
CA LEU A 5 28.68 -20.07 -32.25
C LEU A 5 27.58 -21.11 -31.96
N LEU A 6 26.32 -20.69 -31.98
CA LEU A 6 25.17 -21.59 -31.75
C LEU A 6 24.97 -22.63 -32.87
N SER A 7 25.62 -22.47 -34.03
CA SER A 7 25.59 -23.50 -35.09
C SER A 7 26.55 -24.67 -34.84
N HIS A 8 27.52 -24.52 -33.94
CA HIS A 8 28.45 -25.59 -33.60
C HIS A 8 27.81 -26.54 -32.57
N PRO A 9 27.79 -27.87 -32.81
CA PRO A 9 27.12 -28.83 -31.95
C PRO A 9 27.80 -29.01 -30.58
N ASP A 10 29.09 -28.69 -30.47
CA ASP A 10 29.88 -28.90 -29.26
C ASP A 10 29.78 -27.74 -28.26
N ILE A 11 29.07 -26.66 -28.61
CA ILE A 11 28.95 -25.47 -27.77
C ILE A 11 27.69 -25.58 -26.92
N ASP A 12 27.88 -25.79 -25.62
CA ASP A 12 26.82 -25.65 -24.63
C ASP A 12 26.60 -24.17 -24.30
N PRO A 13 25.40 -23.60 -24.57
CA PRO A 13 25.09 -22.22 -24.25
C PRO A 13 25.02 -21.94 -22.73
N GLY A 14 24.86 -22.94 -21.86
CA GLY A 14 24.86 -22.77 -20.41
C GLY A 14 23.97 -21.61 -19.92
N ASP A 15 24.57 -20.68 -19.18
CA ASP A 15 23.92 -19.50 -18.59
C ASP A 15 23.94 -18.25 -19.50
N ALA A 16 24.43 -18.36 -20.73
CA ALA A 16 24.58 -17.21 -21.65
C ALA A 16 23.26 -16.48 -21.93
N HIS A 17 22.14 -17.19 -21.91
CA HIS A 17 20.82 -16.59 -22.06
C HIS A 17 20.46 -15.65 -20.88
N LEU A 18 20.87 -15.99 -19.65
CA LEU A 18 20.66 -15.14 -18.47
C LEU A 18 21.50 -13.86 -18.57
N HIS A 19 22.73 -13.95 -19.07
CA HIS A 19 23.56 -12.77 -19.35
C HIS A 19 22.96 -11.87 -20.44
N ALA A 20 22.48 -12.46 -21.54
CA ALA A 20 21.82 -11.70 -22.59
C ALA A 20 20.55 -10.99 -22.06
N ILE A 21 19.82 -11.62 -21.14
CA ILE A 21 18.66 -11.02 -20.48
C ILE A 21 19.09 -9.90 -19.53
N ARG A 22 20.11 -10.11 -18.69
CA ARG A 22 20.69 -9.09 -17.80
C ARG A 22 21.06 -7.83 -18.57
N ASP A 23 21.71 -7.99 -19.72
CA ASP A 23 22.21 -6.89 -20.56
C ASP A 23 21.14 -6.33 -21.52
N ASN A 24 19.87 -6.75 -21.38
CA ASN A 24 18.74 -6.33 -22.20
C ASN A 24 18.90 -6.57 -23.72
N GLN A 25 19.59 -7.64 -24.11
CA GLN A 25 19.82 -8.00 -25.51
C GLN A 25 18.74 -8.96 -26.02
N THR A 26 17.51 -8.46 -26.22
CA THR A 26 16.32 -9.27 -26.55
C THR A 26 16.53 -10.20 -27.75
N ARG A 27 17.17 -9.71 -28.83
CA ARG A 27 17.44 -10.54 -30.03
C ARG A 27 18.38 -11.71 -29.72
N ILE A 28 19.42 -11.46 -28.93
CA ILE A 28 20.40 -12.49 -28.56
C ILE A 28 19.78 -13.49 -27.60
N ALA A 29 19.02 -13.02 -26.61
CA ALA A 29 18.25 -13.87 -25.71
C ALA A 29 17.31 -14.81 -26.48
N ILE A 30 16.54 -14.30 -27.46
CA ILE A 30 15.65 -15.13 -28.29
C ILE A 30 16.44 -16.19 -29.08
N LEU A 31 17.57 -15.83 -29.68
CA LEU A 31 18.40 -16.77 -30.44
C LEU A 31 18.90 -17.92 -29.55
N ILE A 32 19.37 -17.60 -28.34
CA ILE A 32 19.87 -18.61 -27.40
C ILE A 32 18.71 -19.47 -26.87
N LEU A 33 17.57 -18.87 -26.50
CA LEU A 33 16.38 -19.60 -26.03
C LEU A 33 15.83 -20.55 -27.11
N ASN A 34 15.80 -20.12 -28.37
CA ASN A 34 15.43 -21.00 -29.48
C ASN A 34 16.39 -22.18 -29.59
N LYS A 35 17.71 -21.94 -29.50
CA LYS A 35 18.71 -23.01 -29.55
C LYS A 35 18.57 -23.99 -28.38
N LEU A 36 18.32 -23.50 -27.16
CA LEU A 36 18.07 -24.35 -25.99
C LEU A 36 16.87 -25.28 -26.21
N ASN A 37 15.79 -24.74 -26.77
CA ASN A 37 14.59 -25.52 -27.06
C ASN A 37 14.77 -26.52 -28.23
N GLU A 38 15.66 -26.23 -29.19
CA GLU A 38 16.08 -27.19 -30.23
C GLU A 38 16.90 -28.35 -29.64
N LEU A 39 17.79 -28.07 -28.69
CA LEU A 39 18.62 -29.09 -28.04
C LEU A 39 17.79 -30.02 -27.18
N THR A 40 16.91 -29.47 -26.34
CA THR A 40 16.00 -30.25 -25.51
C THR A 40 14.71 -29.45 -25.30
N PRO A 41 13.55 -29.98 -25.73
CA PRO A 41 12.28 -29.29 -25.52
C PRO A 41 12.07 -28.94 -24.05
N GLY A 42 11.85 -27.65 -23.78
CA GLY A 42 11.61 -27.13 -22.44
C GLY A 42 12.86 -26.77 -21.62
N LEU A 43 14.07 -26.93 -22.18
CA LEU A 43 15.31 -26.51 -21.51
C LEU A 43 15.34 -25.00 -21.24
N GLU A 44 14.62 -24.20 -22.04
CA GLU A 44 14.47 -22.75 -21.80
C GLU A 44 13.79 -22.43 -20.45
N TYR A 45 12.97 -23.33 -19.91
CA TYR A 45 12.29 -23.12 -18.63
C TYR A 45 13.09 -23.61 -17.43
N ALA A 46 14.13 -24.43 -17.68
CA ALA A 46 14.93 -25.00 -16.62
C ALA A 46 15.74 -23.91 -15.92
N GLY A 47 15.83 -24.00 -14.60
CA GLY A 47 16.73 -23.18 -13.83
C GLY A 47 18.18 -23.54 -14.15
N VAL A 48 19.02 -22.51 -14.33
CA VAL A 48 20.45 -22.71 -14.53
C VAL A 48 21.09 -23.15 -13.21
N THR A 49 21.99 -24.14 -13.26
CA THR A 49 22.79 -24.59 -12.11
C THR A 49 24.26 -24.26 -12.32
N HIS A 50 25.00 -24.09 -11.22
CA HIS A 50 26.44 -23.84 -11.21
C HIS A 50 26.90 -22.57 -11.96
N SER A 51 26.02 -21.57 -12.07
CA SER A 51 26.44 -20.25 -12.57
C SER A 51 27.27 -19.53 -11.50
N PRO A 52 28.40 -18.89 -11.85
CA PRO A 52 29.15 -18.06 -10.92
C PRO A 52 28.44 -16.73 -10.61
N ASP A 53 27.58 -16.26 -11.52
CA ASP A 53 26.95 -14.93 -11.47
C ASP A 53 25.49 -14.96 -10.99
N PHE A 54 24.81 -16.10 -11.09
CA PHE A 54 23.40 -16.26 -10.75
C PHE A 54 23.20 -17.34 -9.68
N PRO A 55 22.22 -17.19 -8.76
CA PRO A 55 21.81 -18.28 -7.87
C PRO A 55 21.41 -19.54 -8.65
N ASP A 56 21.61 -20.70 -8.04
CA ASP A 56 21.12 -21.95 -8.61
C ASP A 56 19.59 -21.91 -8.80
N ASP A 57 19.12 -22.59 -9.84
CA ASP A 57 17.73 -22.64 -10.28
C ASP A 57 17.15 -21.29 -10.75
N THR A 58 18.01 -20.32 -11.09
CA THR A 58 17.57 -19.04 -11.65
C THR A 58 16.92 -19.24 -13.03
N THR A 59 15.71 -18.69 -13.19
CA THR A 59 14.95 -18.75 -14.44
C THR A 59 15.10 -17.47 -15.26
N PRO A 60 14.95 -17.54 -16.60
CA PRO A 60 15.03 -16.36 -17.49
C PRO A 60 14.10 -15.22 -17.07
N LEU A 61 12.86 -15.55 -16.69
CA LEU A 61 11.86 -14.57 -16.29
C LEU A 61 12.19 -13.93 -14.94
N ALA A 62 12.82 -14.66 -14.01
CA ALA A 62 13.28 -14.09 -12.75
C ALA A 62 14.36 -13.02 -12.99
N VAL A 63 15.33 -13.28 -13.88
CA VAL A 63 16.35 -12.27 -14.24
C VAL A 63 15.70 -11.08 -14.93
N ALA A 64 14.86 -11.29 -15.95
CA ALA A 64 14.20 -10.20 -16.66
C ALA A 64 13.37 -9.30 -15.71
N ALA A 65 12.65 -9.92 -14.78
CA ALA A 65 11.88 -9.23 -13.76
C ALA A 65 12.78 -8.47 -12.78
N GLN A 66 13.88 -9.06 -12.31
CA GLN A 66 14.80 -8.41 -11.38
C GLN A 66 15.38 -7.10 -11.94
N TYR A 67 15.79 -7.10 -13.21
CA TYR A 67 16.34 -5.91 -13.88
C TYR A 67 15.27 -4.96 -14.43
N GLY A 68 13.99 -5.35 -14.39
CA GLY A 68 12.88 -4.51 -14.82
C GLY A 68 12.79 -4.30 -16.34
N HIS A 69 13.28 -5.24 -17.14
CA HIS A 69 13.28 -5.13 -18.60
C HIS A 69 11.89 -5.42 -19.17
N PHE A 70 11.05 -4.38 -19.28
CA PHE A 70 9.64 -4.49 -19.64
C PHE A 70 9.39 -5.34 -20.91
N GLU A 71 10.06 -5.05 -22.03
CA GLU A 71 9.87 -5.82 -23.28
C GLU A 71 10.32 -7.29 -23.15
N MET A 72 11.36 -7.55 -22.36
CA MET A 72 11.87 -8.91 -22.13
C MET A 72 10.89 -9.74 -21.30
N ILE A 73 10.30 -9.13 -20.25
CA ILE A 73 9.30 -9.78 -19.41
C ILE A 73 8.08 -10.16 -20.26
N ASP A 74 7.63 -9.26 -21.14
CA ASP A 74 6.50 -9.52 -22.04
C ASP A 74 6.80 -10.64 -23.05
N MET A 75 7.99 -10.61 -23.67
CA MET A 75 8.45 -11.65 -24.59
C MET A 75 8.52 -13.04 -23.92
N LEU A 76 9.11 -13.12 -22.72
CA LEU A 76 9.20 -14.38 -21.97
C LEU A 76 7.81 -14.87 -21.52
N ARG A 77 6.92 -13.97 -21.12
CA ARG A 77 5.54 -14.35 -20.79
C ARG A 77 4.76 -14.84 -22.01
N PHE A 78 4.96 -14.23 -23.17
CA PHE A 78 4.38 -14.70 -24.43
C PHE A 78 4.86 -16.13 -24.76
N ARG A 79 6.12 -16.44 -24.45
CA ARG A 79 6.71 -17.78 -24.50
C ARG A 79 6.31 -18.70 -23.32
N ARG A 80 5.33 -18.32 -22.50
CA ARG A 80 4.79 -19.13 -21.37
C ARG A 80 5.75 -19.35 -20.20
N HIS A 81 6.79 -18.54 -20.03
CA HIS A 81 7.55 -18.54 -18.79
C HIS A 81 6.66 -18.03 -17.63
N ILE A 82 6.79 -18.67 -16.47
CA ILE A 82 6.04 -18.33 -15.26
C ILE A 82 7.02 -18.14 -14.11
N LEU A 83 6.91 -17.00 -13.42
CA LEU A 83 7.68 -16.73 -12.22
C LEU A 83 6.80 -17.03 -11.01
N GLN A 84 7.19 -18.04 -10.24
CA GLN A 84 6.49 -18.41 -9.02
C GLN A 84 6.90 -17.46 -7.90
N LYS A 85 5.91 -16.99 -7.13
CA LYS A 85 6.18 -16.20 -5.94
C LYS A 85 6.87 -17.10 -4.89
N PRO A 86 8.00 -16.67 -4.30
CA PRO A 86 8.67 -17.45 -3.28
C PRO A 86 7.80 -17.57 -2.02
N HIS A 87 7.95 -18.67 -1.31
CA HIS A 87 7.36 -18.80 0.02
C HIS A 87 8.09 -17.87 1.01
N PRO A 88 7.36 -17.23 1.94
CA PRO A 88 7.97 -16.37 2.94
C PRO A 88 8.91 -17.17 3.86
N PRO A 89 9.96 -16.54 4.43
CA PRO A 89 10.87 -17.18 5.40
C PRO A 89 10.13 -17.84 6.58
N SER A 90 9.01 -17.26 6.98
CA SER A 90 8.14 -17.77 8.05
C SER A 90 7.33 -19.03 7.67
N CYS A 91 7.34 -19.47 6.40
CA CYS A 91 6.61 -20.65 5.96
C CYS A 91 7.29 -21.97 6.38
N ASN A 92 6.48 -22.95 6.81
CA ASN A 92 6.93 -24.29 7.21
C ASN A 92 6.09 -25.41 6.56
N CYS A 93 5.75 -25.27 5.27
CA CYS A 93 4.92 -26.24 4.58
C CYS A 93 5.69 -27.53 4.23
N ASP A 94 4.98 -28.67 4.28
CA ASP A 94 5.57 -29.99 4.00
C ASP A 94 5.91 -30.22 2.52
N LYS A 95 5.26 -29.48 1.62
CA LYS A 95 5.38 -29.71 0.18
C LYS A 95 6.62 -29.08 -0.46
N VAL A 96 7.06 -27.94 0.03
CA VAL A 96 8.10 -27.11 -0.60
C VAL A 96 9.20 -26.76 0.41
N CYS A 97 8.86 -26.02 1.47
CA CYS A 97 9.86 -25.45 2.37
C CYS A 97 10.64 -26.50 3.18
N LYS A 98 9.99 -27.58 3.63
CA LYS A 98 10.70 -28.65 4.36
C LYS A 98 11.68 -29.41 3.44
N PRO A 99 11.26 -29.93 2.28
CA PRO A 99 12.18 -30.55 1.32
C PRO A 99 13.34 -29.64 0.90
N GLU A 100 13.11 -28.35 0.68
CA GLU A 100 14.17 -27.40 0.30
C GLU A 100 15.22 -27.28 1.41
N ARG A 101 14.80 -27.10 2.67
CA ARG A 101 15.71 -27.02 3.83
C ARG A 101 16.51 -28.29 4.08
N GLU A 102 16.00 -29.45 3.66
CA GLU A 102 16.71 -30.72 3.76
C GLU A 102 17.74 -30.93 2.65
N ARG A 103 17.52 -30.33 1.47
CA ARG A 103 18.34 -30.55 0.27
C ARG A 103 19.45 -29.52 0.07
N ALA A 104 19.18 -28.26 0.38
CA ALA A 104 20.07 -27.14 0.07
C ALA A 104 20.59 -26.44 1.34
N ASP A 105 21.74 -25.79 1.22
CA ASP A 105 22.28 -24.95 2.28
C ASP A 105 21.38 -23.76 2.56
N ILE A 106 21.30 -23.37 3.84
CA ILE A 106 20.41 -22.30 4.32
C ILE A 106 20.68 -20.98 3.57
N LEU A 107 21.96 -20.64 3.37
CA LEU A 107 22.33 -19.39 2.70
C LEU A 107 21.95 -19.40 1.21
N THR A 108 22.05 -20.56 0.55
CA THR A 108 21.62 -20.71 -0.85
C THR A 108 20.12 -20.48 -0.98
N ILE A 109 19.33 -21.08 -0.09
CA ILE A 109 17.87 -20.91 -0.07
C ILE A 109 17.50 -19.44 0.20
N GLU A 110 18.14 -18.79 1.16
CA GLU A 110 17.85 -17.40 1.53
C GLU A 110 18.20 -16.42 0.40
N LYS A 111 19.37 -16.59 -0.23
CA LYS A 111 19.78 -15.79 -1.39
C LYS A 111 18.81 -15.96 -2.56
N MET A 112 18.40 -17.18 -2.87
CA MET A 112 17.43 -17.43 -3.94
C MET A 112 16.06 -16.86 -3.60
N ARG A 113 15.62 -16.97 -2.35
CA ARG A 113 14.36 -16.37 -1.89
C ARG A 113 14.38 -14.85 -2.03
N LEU A 114 15.47 -14.20 -1.61
CA LEU A 114 15.62 -12.75 -1.74
C LEU A 114 15.70 -12.32 -3.21
N PHE A 115 16.40 -13.09 -4.04
CA PHE A 115 16.46 -12.88 -5.49
C PHE A 115 15.06 -12.91 -6.12
N LEU A 116 14.25 -13.93 -5.78
CA LEU A 116 12.87 -14.05 -6.26
C LEU A 116 11.98 -12.94 -5.71
N TYR A 117 12.13 -12.54 -4.44
CA TYR A 117 11.39 -11.41 -3.89
C TYR A 117 11.71 -10.11 -4.64
N ASN A 118 12.98 -9.85 -4.96
CA ASN A 118 13.37 -8.71 -5.80
C ASN A 118 12.69 -8.76 -7.17
N ALA A 119 12.68 -9.92 -7.82
CA ALA A 119 12.04 -10.10 -9.12
C ALA A 119 10.53 -9.81 -9.07
N VAL A 120 9.79 -10.41 -8.14
CA VAL A 120 8.33 -10.22 -8.04
C VAL A 120 7.91 -8.83 -7.53
N SER A 121 8.83 -8.14 -6.86
CA SER A 121 8.62 -6.78 -6.33
C SER A 121 8.96 -5.68 -7.34
N ASN A 122 9.57 -6.04 -8.48
CA ASN A 122 9.96 -5.06 -9.47
C ASN A 122 8.73 -4.39 -10.10
N PRO A 123 8.70 -3.04 -10.19
CA PRO A 123 7.59 -2.29 -10.78
C PRO A 123 7.18 -2.75 -12.18
N ALA A 124 8.14 -3.06 -13.06
CA ALA A 124 7.87 -3.49 -14.42
C ALA A 124 7.14 -4.84 -14.44
N TYR A 125 7.52 -5.76 -13.54
CA TYR A 125 6.86 -7.04 -13.40
C TYR A 125 5.44 -6.89 -12.86
N ILE A 126 5.26 -6.14 -11.76
CA ILE A 126 3.95 -5.89 -11.13
C ILE A 126 2.97 -5.29 -12.15
N CYS A 127 3.38 -4.26 -12.88
CA CYS A 127 2.53 -3.61 -13.89
C CYS A 127 2.09 -4.53 -15.03
N GLN A 128 2.86 -5.58 -15.31
CA GLN A 128 2.58 -6.51 -16.39
C GLN A 128 1.73 -7.71 -15.97
N THR A 129 1.86 -8.16 -14.72
CA THR A 129 1.23 -9.39 -14.24
C THR A 129 0.00 -9.17 -13.39
N GLU A 130 -0.17 -8.00 -12.79
CA GLU A 130 -1.23 -7.74 -11.81
C GLU A 130 -2.29 -6.79 -12.37
N GLU A 131 -3.56 -7.09 -12.10
CA GLU A 131 -4.68 -6.25 -12.54
C GLU A 131 -4.77 -4.94 -11.74
N ASP A 132 -4.51 -4.99 -10.43
CA ASP A 132 -4.43 -3.82 -9.54
C ASP A 132 -3.01 -3.72 -8.95
N PRO A 133 -2.09 -3.01 -9.63
CA PRO A 133 -0.70 -2.89 -9.20
C PRO A 133 -0.54 -2.14 -7.87
N ILE A 134 -1.45 -1.22 -7.54
CA ILE A 134 -1.41 -0.46 -6.28
C ILE A 134 -1.78 -1.37 -5.11
N LEU A 135 -2.86 -2.15 -5.25
CA LEU A 135 -3.24 -3.12 -4.24
C LEU A 135 -2.13 -4.15 -4.04
N LYS A 136 -1.57 -4.69 -5.12
CA LYS A 136 -0.48 -5.66 -5.02
C LYS A 136 0.74 -5.08 -4.32
N ALA A 137 1.11 -3.83 -4.62
CA ALA A 137 2.20 -3.16 -3.94
C ALA A 137 1.94 -2.99 -2.43
N PHE A 138 0.71 -2.70 -2.01
CA PHE A 138 0.36 -2.62 -0.59
C PHE A 138 0.50 -3.99 0.10
N GLU A 139 -0.04 -5.04 -0.51
CA GLU A 139 0.06 -6.40 0.02
C GLU A 139 1.51 -6.87 0.14
N LEU A 140 2.29 -6.67 -0.91
CA LEU A 140 3.68 -7.10 -0.98
C LEU A 140 4.58 -6.31 -0.02
N SER A 141 4.41 -4.99 0.09
CA SER A 141 5.15 -4.18 1.05
C SER A 141 4.85 -4.56 2.51
N ALA A 142 3.60 -4.90 2.85
CA ALA A 142 3.27 -5.39 4.19
C ALA A 142 3.83 -6.79 4.46
N GLU A 143 3.79 -7.69 3.47
CA GLU A 143 4.44 -9.00 3.58
C GLU A 143 5.93 -8.84 3.82
N LEU A 144 6.64 -8.08 2.97
CA LEU A 144 8.08 -7.84 3.10
C LEU A 144 8.45 -7.20 4.45
N SER A 145 7.65 -6.24 4.93
CA SER A 145 7.86 -5.65 6.26
C SER A 145 7.69 -6.65 7.41
N ARG A 146 6.77 -7.62 7.28
CA ARG A 146 6.59 -8.69 8.26
C ARG A 146 7.75 -9.69 8.19
N GLU A 147 8.14 -10.10 6.99
CA GLU A 147 9.24 -11.05 6.80
C GLU A 147 10.59 -10.46 7.22
N ALA A 148 10.82 -9.15 7.01
CA ALA A 148 11.98 -8.45 7.57
C ALA A 148 12.06 -8.60 9.10
N SER A 149 10.92 -8.58 9.79
CA SER A 149 10.91 -8.72 11.25
C SER A 149 11.15 -10.16 11.72
N PHE A 150 10.91 -11.14 10.84
CA PHE A 150 11.12 -12.57 11.10
C PHE A 150 12.57 -12.98 10.82
N ASP A 151 13.10 -12.58 9.67
CA ASP A 151 14.47 -12.87 9.21
C ASP A 151 15.38 -11.69 9.57
N LYS A 152 16.13 -11.83 10.68
CA LYS A 152 16.91 -10.72 11.26
C LYS A 152 18.18 -10.46 10.46
N GLU A 153 18.73 -11.51 9.88
CA GLU A 153 19.94 -11.52 9.09
C GLU A 153 19.76 -10.72 7.79
N PHE A 154 18.60 -10.87 7.13
CA PHE A 154 18.24 -10.14 5.91
C PHE A 154 17.24 -8.99 6.14
N TYR A 155 17.08 -8.54 7.40
CA TYR A 155 16.24 -7.40 7.76
C TYR A 155 16.43 -6.18 6.82
N PRO A 156 17.67 -5.69 6.55
CA PRO A 156 17.85 -4.49 5.74
C PRO A 156 17.37 -4.69 4.30
N ASP A 157 17.60 -5.85 3.71
CA ASP A 157 17.22 -6.14 2.32
C ASP A 157 15.70 -6.21 2.14
N TYR A 158 15.01 -6.95 3.02
CA TYR A 158 13.55 -7.02 3.01
C TYR A 158 12.92 -5.65 3.30
N LYS A 159 13.55 -4.86 4.19
CA LYS A 159 13.03 -3.53 4.52
C LYS A 159 13.22 -2.55 3.38
N ALA A 160 14.35 -2.60 2.68
CA ALA A 160 14.60 -1.82 1.48
C ALA A 160 13.56 -2.14 0.40
N LEU A 161 13.37 -3.43 0.11
CA LEU A 161 12.40 -3.88 -0.89
C LEU A 161 10.97 -3.47 -0.54
N SER A 162 10.59 -3.60 0.75
CA SER A 162 9.30 -3.10 1.24
C SER A 162 9.12 -1.61 0.98
N SER A 163 10.18 -0.81 1.15
CA SER A 163 10.14 0.63 0.93
C SER A 163 10.04 0.98 -0.55
N GLU A 164 10.78 0.28 -1.41
CA GLU A 164 10.74 0.46 -2.87
C GLU A 164 9.34 0.17 -3.44
N VAL A 165 8.72 -0.93 -3.01
CA VAL A 165 7.35 -1.29 -3.44
C VAL A 165 6.32 -0.25 -2.94
N SER A 166 6.45 0.24 -1.71
CA SER A 166 5.62 1.34 -1.20
C SER A 166 5.82 2.64 -1.99
N GLN A 167 7.06 2.93 -2.40
CA GLN A 167 7.37 4.10 -3.20
C GLN A 167 6.79 3.96 -4.61
N PHE A 168 6.88 2.79 -5.24
CA PHE A 168 6.25 2.49 -6.52
C PHE A 168 4.75 2.83 -6.54
N ALA A 169 3.99 2.42 -5.52
CA ALA A 169 2.57 2.77 -5.42
C ALA A 169 2.34 4.29 -5.31
N THR A 170 3.26 4.99 -4.63
CA THR A 170 3.23 6.45 -4.47
C THR A 170 3.54 7.15 -5.80
N ASP A 171 4.51 6.66 -6.56
CA ASP A 171 4.88 7.20 -7.86
C ASP A 171 3.75 6.99 -8.88
N LEU A 172 3.09 5.83 -8.83
CA LEU A 172 2.00 5.50 -9.73
C LEU A 172 0.78 6.43 -9.56
N ILE A 173 0.40 6.78 -8.33
CA ILE A 173 -0.65 7.79 -8.10
C ILE A 173 -0.15 9.22 -8.38
N GLY A 174 1.16 9.44 -8.33
CA GLY A 174 1.82 10.68 -8.75
C GLY A 174 1.66 10.98 -10.23
N CYS A 175 1.53 9.95 -11.07
CA CYS A 175 1.30 10.08 -12.51
C CYS A 175 -0.09 10.60 -12.90
N ALA A 176 -1.05 10.63 -11.97
CA ALA A 176 -2.39 11.15 -12.23
C ALA A 176 -2.35 12.66 -12.55
N ARG A 177 -2.99 13.05 -13.65
CA ARG A 177 -3.05 14.45 -14.13
C ARG A 177 -4.32 15.15 -13.71
N LYS A 178 -5.39 14.39 -13.41
CA LYS A 178 -6.70 14.93 -13.02
C LYS A 178 -7.13 14.39 -11.67
N ALA A 179 -7.90 15.21 -10.93
CA ALA A 179 -8.50 14.79 -9.67
C ALA A 179 -9.43 13.57 -9.84
N GLU A 180 -10.09 13.43 -10.99
CA GLU A 180 -10.94 12.28 -11.33
C GLU A 180 -10.16 10.95 -11.39
N GLU A 181 -8.91 10.98 -11.88
CA GLU A 181 -8.05 9.79 -11.95
C GLU A 181 -7.61 9.36 -10.55
N VAL A 182 -7.21 10.33 -9.72
CA VAL A 182 -6.91 10.10 -8.29
C VAL A 182 -8.14 9.55 -7.59
N GLU A 183 -9.32 10.13 -7.83
CA GLU A 183 -10.56 9.70 -7.22
C GLU A 183 -10.95 8.28 -7.65
N CYS A 184 -10.73 7.94 -8.92
CA CYS A 184 -10.95 6.59 -9.45
C CYS A 184 -10.11 5.56 -8.68
N VAL A 185 -8.82 5.83 -8.49
CA VAL A 185 -7.92 4.98 -7.69
C VAL A 185 -8.41 4.87 -6.25
N LEU A 186 -8.74 5.99 -5.61
CA LEU A 186 -9.14 6.00 -4.20
C LEU A 186 -10.52 5.35 -3.93
N LYS A 187 -11.39 5.29 -4.94
CA LYS A 187 -12.71 4.64 -4.88
C LYS A 187 -12.66 3.12 -5.07
N GLN A 188 -11.52 2.55 -5.48
CA GLN A 188 -11.41 1.11 -5.68
C GLN A 188 -11.71 0.32 -4.40
N ILE A 189 -12.47 -0.76 -4.54
CA ILE A 189 -12.97 -1.60 -3.44
C ILE A 189 -12.19 -2.92 -3.35
N ALA A 190 -11.40 -3.28 -4.37
CA ALA A 190 -10.62 -4.51 -4.36
C ALA A 190 -9.71 -4.59 -3.10
N GLY A 191 -9.64 -5.75 -2.44
CA GLY A 191 -8.93 -5.91 -1.16
C GLY A 191 -9.75 -5.52 0.09
N PHE A 192 -10.93 -4.91 -0.06
CA PHE A 192 -11.86 -4.68 1.04
C PHE A 192 -12.84 -5.87 1.18
N GLY A 193 -12.72 -6.66 2.26
CA GLY A 193 -13.60 -7.80 2.53
C GLY A 193 -15.02 -7.43 3.04
N ARG A 194 -15.34 -6.13 3.11
CA ARG A 194 -16.63 -5.61 3.61
C ARG A 194 -17.13 -4.48 2.72
N THR A 195 -18.46 -4.31 2.66
CA THR A 195 -19.10 -3.12 2.11
C THR A 195 -18.72 -1.90 2.97
N SER A 196 -17.65 -1.23 2.57
CA SER A 196 -17.25 0.04 3.17
C SER A 196 -18.24 1.12 2.74
N SER A 197 -18.99 1.68 3.69
CA SER A 197 -19.74 2.93 3.49
C SER A 197 -18.80 4.15 3.36
N PHE A 198 -17.48 3.96 3.52
CA PHE A 198 -16.51 5.03 3.40
C PHE A 198 -16.31 5.44 1.94
N MET A 199 -16.21 6.74 1.71
CA MET A 199 -16.17 7.34 0.37
C MET A 199 -14.92 6.94 -0.44
N TYR A 200 -13.79 6.67 0.23
CA TYR A 200 -12.52 6.32 -0.40
C TYR A 200 -11.92 5.05 0.22
N PRO A 201 -12.46 3.85 -0.10
CA PRO A 201 -12.04 2.60 0.54
C PRO A 201 -10.55 2.30 0.37
N ARG A 202 -9.97 2.58 -0.80
CA ARG A 202 -8.53 2.38 -1.05
C ARG A 202 -7.65 3.29 -0.19
N LEU A 203 -8.12 4.50 0.14
CA LEU A 203 -7.41 5.39 1.08
C LEU A 203 -7.39 4.81 2.49
N LEU A 204 -8.51 4.23 2.93
CA LEU A 204 -8.57 3.55 4.23
C LEU A 204 -7.68 2.31 4.24
N LEU A 205 -7.68 1.54 3.15
CA LEU A 205 -6.76 0.41 2.99
C LEU A 205 -5.29 0.85 3.06
N ALA A 206 -4.93 1.96 2.42
CA ALA A 206 -3.58 2.52 2.50
C ALA A 206 -3.17 2.83 3.95
N LEU A 207 -4.10 3.31 4.78
CA LEU A 207 -3.85 3.53 6.22
C LEU A 207 -3.66 2.20 6.98
N ASP A 208 -4.48 1.19 6.70
CA ASP A 208 -4.37 -0.15 7.32
C ASP A 208 -3.02 -0.81 7.00
N TYR A 209 -2.57 -0.67 5.74
CA TYR A 209 -1.26 -1.11 5.26
C TYR A 209 -0.11 -0.15 5.61
N LYS A 210 -0.37 0.92 6.38
CA LYS A 210 0.61 1.92 6.84
C LYS A 210 1.41 2.60 5.71
N GLN A 211 0.79 2.83 4.55
CA GLN A 211 1.37 3.44 3.36
C GLN A 211 1.45 4.97 3.50
N LYS A 212 2.38 5.44 4.34
CA LYS A 212 2.47 6.85 4.72
C LYS A 212 2.78 7.78 3.55
N THR A 213 3.69 7.40 2.67
CA THR A 213 4.11 8.18 1.48
C THR A 213 2.96 8.34 0.50
N PHE A 214 2.24 7.26 0.22
CA PHE A 214 1.05 7.26 -0.64
C PHE A 214 -0.03 8.19 -0.10
N VAL A 215 -0.35 8.08 1.19
CA VAL A 215 -1.38 8.93 1.83
C VAL A 215 -0.94 10.40 1.85
N ALA A 216 0.33 10.67 2.14
CA ALA A 216 0.87 12.03 2.20
C ALA A 216 1.12 12.68 0.83
N HIS A 217 0.95 11.93 -0.27
CA HIS A 217 1.20 12.44 -1.62
C HIS A 217 0.31 13.66 -1.93
N SER A 218 0.87 14.66 -2.63
CA SER A 218 0.21 15.94 -2.94
C SER A 218 -1.13 15.75 -3.67
N ASN A 219 -1.18 14.87 -4.67
CA ASN A 219 -2.42 14.55 -5.41
C ASN A 219 -3.53 14.01 -4.48
N VAL A 220 -3.17 13.12 -3.55
CA VAL A 220 -4.11 12.53 -2.59
C VAL A 220 -4.56 13.58 -1.59
N GLN A 221 -3.62 14.35 -1.03
CA GLN A 221 -3.91 15.41 -0.07
C GLN A 221 -4.77 16.52 -0.65
N GLN A 222 -4.56 16.91 -1.91
CA GLN A 222 -5.39 17.90 -2.58
C GLN A 222 -6.84 17.43 -2.76
N LEU A 223 -7.04 16.15 -3.12
CA LEU A 223 -8.37 15.57 -3.23
C LEU A 223 -9.06 15.46 -1.86
N VAL A 224 -8.34 14.99 -0.83
CA VAL A 224 -8.83 14.90 0.54
C VAL A 224 -9.15 16.28 1.11
N GLU A 225 -8.31 17.28 0.89
CA GLU A 225 -8.53 18.67 1.31
C GLU A 225 -9.76 19.27 0.62
N SER A 226 -9.90 19.06 -0.69
CA SER A 226 -11.09 19.47 -1.45
C SER A 226 -12.36 18.89 -0.83
N LYS A 227 -12.33 17.59 -0.49
CA LYS A 227 -13.47 16.93 0.15
C LYS A 227 -13.72 17.41 1.58
N TRP A 228 -12.65 17.67 2.34
CA TRP A 228 -12.70 18.17 3.70
C TRP A 228 -13.39 19.54 3.77
N ILE A 229 -13.01 20.44 2.86
CA ILE A 229 -13.52 21.83 2.80
C ILE A 229 -14.91 21.91 2.17
N GLY A 230 -15.24 21.01 1.25
CA GLY A 230 -16.54 20.98 0.58
C GLY A 230 -16.83 22.31 -0.13
N THR A 231 -17.95 22.95 0.18
CA THR A 231 -18.33 24.24 -0.45
C THR A 231 -17.69 25.46 0.21
N TRP A 232 -16.99 25.31 1.34
CA TRP A 232 -16.47 26.42 2.14
C TRP A 232 -15.07 26.89 1.72
N HIS A 233 -14.93 27.36 0.47
CA HIS A 233 -13.64 27.75 -0.12
C HIS A 233 -12.87 28.80 0.70
N GLU A 234 -13.55 29.72 1.37
CA GLU A 234 -12.92 30.71 2.25
C GLU A 234 -12.07 30.09 3.37
N TRP A 235 -12.47 28.91 3.86
CA TRP A 235 -11.74 28.21 4.92
C TRP A 235 -10.28 27.95 4.53
N LYS A 236 -10.01 27.67 3.25
CA LYS A 236 -8.65 27.42 2.77
C LYS A 236 -7.74 28.64 2.98
N VAL A 237 -8.24 29.82 2.66
CA VAL A 237 -7.49 31.09 2.63
C VAL A 237 -7.33 31.71 4.04
N ARG A 238 -8.16 31.31 5.00
CA ARG A 238 -8.09 31.86 6.37
C ARG A 238 -6.74 31.55 7.04
N SER A 239 -6.22 32.55 7.77
CA SER A 239 -5.03 32.38 8.59
C SER A 239 -5.27 31.37 9.72
N THR A 240 -4.20 30.72 10.18
CA THR A 240 -4.28 29.72 11.26
C THR A 240 -4.94 30.29 12.52
N TRP A 241 -4.65 31.54 12.86
CA TRP A 241 -5.28 32.23 13.98
C TRP A 241 -6.80 32.38 13.80
N LEU A 242 -7.25 32.81 12.62
CA LEU A 242 -8.69 32.94 12.29
C LEU A 242 -9.39 31.57 12.32
N LYS A 243 -8.72 30.50 11.89
CA LYS A 243 -9.23 29.13 11.98
C LYS A 243 -9.43 28.71 13.43
N CYS A 244 -8.46 28.98 14.31
CA CYS A 244 -8.58 28.71 15.75
C CYS A 244 -9.73 29.51 16.39
N LEU A 245 -9.83 30.80 16.06
CA LEU A 245 -10.88 31.68 16.61
C LEU A 245 -12.28 31.26 16.15
N SER A 246 -12.41 30.56 15.01
CA SER A 246 -13.69 30.10 14.47
C SER A 246 -14.43 29.11 15.40
N VAL A 247 -13.75 28.52 16.39
CA VAL A 247 -14.39 27.63 17.38
C VAL A 247 -15.30 28.41 18.35
N ILE A 248 -14.96 29.67 18.69
CA ILE A 248 -15.75 30.48 19.64
C ILE A 248 -17.18 30.75 19.15
N PRO A 249 -17.41 31.29 17.93
CA PRO A 249 -18.78 31.46 17.44
C PRO A 249 -19.48 30.12 17.22
N GLN A 250 -18.74 29.05 16.92
CA GLN A 250 -19.30 27.70 16.78
C GLN A 250 -19.98 27.23 18.07
N ILE A 251 -19.38 27.49 19.25
CA ILE A 251 -19.94 27.14 20.57
C ILE A 251 -21.34 27.72 20.74
N GLY A 252 -21.53 29.01 20.43
CA GLY A 252 -22.82 29.68 20.53
C GLY A 252 -23.83 29.21 19.46
N MET A 253 -23.35 28.80 18.28
CA MET A 253 -24.19 28.39 17.16
C MET A 253 -24.65 26.92 17.24
N LEU A 254 -24.05 26.08 18.10
CA LEU A 254 -24.41 24.66 18.27
C LEU A 254 -25.91 24.38 18.42
N PRO A 255 -26.66 25.04 19.33
CA PRO A 255 -28.10 24.79 19.46
C PRO A 255 -28.87 25.15 18.19
N VAL A 256 -28.45 26.21 17.49
CA VAL A 256 -29.07 26.63 16.21
C VAL A 256 -28.76 25.61 15.10
N MET A 257 -27.53 25.10 15.03
CA MET A 257 -27.15 24.06 14.07
C MET A 257 -27.93 22.77 14.29
N ALA A 258 -28.08 22.34 15.55
CA ALA A 258 -28.89 21.17 15.89
C ALA A 258 -30.36 21.36 15.47
N LEU A 259 -30.94 22.53 15.76
CA LEU A 259 -32.31 22.87 15.35
C LEU A 259 -32.49 22.86 13.83
N VAL A 260 -31.55 23.45 13.09
CA VAL A 260 -31.59 23.49 11.61
C VAL A 260 -31.48 22.08 11.01
N MET A 261 -30.60 21.23 11.54
CA MET A 261 -30.46 19.84 11.08
C MET A 261 -31.68 18.98 11.42
N LEU A 262 -32.34 19.22 12.57
CA LEU A 262 -33.55 18.50 12.97
C LEU A 262 -34.78 18.90 12.14
N LEU A 263 -35.00 20.21 11.95
CA LEU A 263 -36.21 20.73 11.33
C LEU A 263 -36.14 20.79 9.80
N THR A 264 -34.95 21.05 9.24
CA THR A 264 -34.78 21.32 7.80
C THR A 264 -33.53 20.65 7.21
N PRO A 265 -33.46 19.30 7.21
CA PRO A 265 -32.26 18.55 6.82
C PRO A 265 -31.84 18.78 5.36
N ASN A 266 -32.80 19.06 4.46
CA ASN A 266 -32.50 19.27 3.03
C ASN A 266 -32.12 20.73 2.67
N SER A 267 -32.03 21.63 3.65
CA SER A 267 -31.71 23.04 3.41
C SER A 267 -30.26 23.26 2.99
N LYS A 268 -29.97 24.37 2.30
CA LYS A 268 -28.60 24.76 1.94
C LYS A 268 -27.70 24.92 3.18
N ARG A 269 -28.27 25.39 4.30
CA ARG A 269 -27.55 25.56 5.58
C ARG A 269 -27.25 24.21 6.25
N ALA A 270 -28.20 23.28 6.24
CA ALA A 270 -27.94 21.93 6.74
C ALA A 270 -26.82 21.23 5.95
N LYS A 271 -26.85 21.29 4.61
CA LYS A 271 -25.75 20.79 3.76
C LYS A 271 -24.40 21.44 4.04
N PHE A 272 -24.38 22.74 4.38
CA PHE A 272 -23.16 23.44 4.81
C PHE A 272 -22.65 22.91 6.16
N TYR A 273 -23.52 22.67 7.13
CA TYR A 273 -23.12 22.10 8.43
C TYR A 273 -22.71 20.63 8.34
N GLU A 274 -23.16 19.91 7.32
CA GLU A 274 -22.77 18.52 7.07
C GLU A 274 -21.34 18.34 6.53
N ILE A 275 -20.69 19.42 6.09
CA ILE A 275 -19.30 19.41 5.60
C ILE A 275 -18.36 18.93 6.73
N PRO A 276 -17.32 18.11 6.40
CA PRO A 276 -16.40 17.56 7.40
C PRO A 276 -15.76 18.60 8.32
N VAL A 277 -15.29 19.74 7.79
CA VAL A 277 -14.73 20.85 8.59
C VAL A 277 -15.72 21.32 9.67
N ASN A 278 -16.99 21.53 9.31
CA ASN A 278 -17.98 22.02 10.25
C ASN A 278 -18.34 20.97 11.31
N LYS A 279 -18.45 19.69 10.91
CA LYS A 279 -18.62 18.58 11.86
C LYS A 279 -17.47 18.50 12.86
N PHE A 280 -16.24 18.68 12.39
CA PHE A 280 -15.06 18.73 13.24
C PHE A 280 -15.08 19.92 14.20
N LEU A 281 -15.35 21.13 13.71
CA LEU A 281 -15.46 22.33 14.56
C LEU A 281 -16.55 22.16 15.63
N SER A 282 -17.70 21.60 15.27
CA SER A 282 -18.78 21.29 16.21
C SER A 282 -18.37 20.26 17.26
N SER A 283 -17.62 19.22 16.87
CA SER A 283 -17.09 18.22 17.80
C SER A 283 -16.10 18.83 18.80
N VAL A 284 -15.18 19.68 18.33
CA VAL A 284 -14.24 20.41 19.19
C VAL A 284 -14.98 21.36 20.13
N ALA A 285 -15.95 22.12 19.62
CA ALA A 285 -16.78 23.02 20.43
C ALA A 285 -17.55 22.27 21.53
N ASN A 286 -18.20 21.16 21.20
CA ASN A 286 -18.88 20.29 22.18
C ASN A 286 -17.93 19.78 23.26
N TYR A 287 -16.72 19.36 22.87
CA TYR A 287 -15.71 18.88 23.82
C TYR A 287 -15.26 20.00 24.77
N LEU A 288 -15.08 21.24 24.28
CA LEU A 288 -14.73 22.38 25.12
C LEU A 288 -15.85 22.76 26.10
N ILE A 289 -17.11 22.71 25.67
CA ILE A 289 -18.27 22.90 26.55
C ILE A 289 -18.26 21.84 27.67
N PHE A 290 -18.06 20.58 27.31
CA PHE A 290 -17.96 19.48 28.27
C PHE A 290 -16.83 19.72 29.29
N LEU A 291 -15.62 20.07 28.84
CA LEU A 291 -14.51 20.39 29.73
C LEU A 291 -14.80 21.58 30.64
N THR A 292 -15.52 22.59 30.14
CA THR A 292 -15.92 23.75 30.94
C THR A 292 -16.87 23.34 32.04
N PHE A 293 -17.88 22.51 31.75
CA PHE A 293 -18.79 21.98 32.77
C PHE A 293 -18.05 21.13 33.80
N VAL A 294 -17.17 20.23 33.37
CA VAL A 294 -16.35 19.41 34.28
C VAL A 294 -15.47 20.29 35.17
N PHE A 295 -14.88 21.34 34.62
CA PHE A 295 -14.06 22.28 35.39
C PHE A 295 -14.90 23.07 36.40
N LEU A 296 -16.07 23.57 36.00
CA LEU A 296 -16.99 24.28 36.88
C LEU A 296 -17.47 23.37 38.02
N GLN A 297 -17.84 22.12 37.71
CA GLN A 297 -18.23 21.13 38.71
C GLN A 297 -17.07 20.83 39.66
N SER A 298 -15.87 20.57 39.13
CA SER A 298 -14.68 20.31 39.95
C SER A 298 -14.32 21.48 40.86
N ARG A 299 -14.55 22.72 40.41
CA ARG A 299 -14.39 23.90 41.25
C ARG A 299 -15.46 23.96 42.32
N SER A 300 -16.73 23.78 41.95
CA SER A 300 -17.87 23.76 42.87
C SER A 300 -17.64 22.75 44.01
N ASP A 301 -17.28 21.52 43.67
CA ASP A 301 -17.02 20.43 44.62
C ASP A 301 -15.83 20.74 45.56
N LYS A 302 -14.81 21.46 45.07
CA LYS A 302 -13.67 21.90 45.91
C LYS A 302 -14.03 23.03 46.87
N THR A 303 -14.90 23.95 46.47
CA THR A 303 -15.42 25.01 47.35
C THR A 303 -16.42 24.46 48.37
N GLU A 304 -17.19 23.45 48.01
CA GLU A 304 -18.21 22.85 48.87
C GLU A 304 -17.71 21.52 49.47
N GLN A 305 -16.74 21.57 50.41
CA GLN A 305 -16.20 20.39 51.12
C GLN A 305 -17.25 19.60 51.96
N PHE A 306 -18.32 19.12 51.36
CA PHE A 306 -19.26 18.19 51.96
C PHE A 306 -18.67 16.78 51.87
N ARG A 307 -18.43 16.15 53.02
CA ARG A 307 -18.15 14.71 53.09
C ARG A 307 -19.43 13.95 52.76
N GLY A 308 -19.56 13.48 51.52
CA GLY A 308 -20.67 12.66 51.03
C GLY A 308 -20.94 12.86 49.54
N PRO A 309 -21.66 11.97 48.85
CA PRO A 309 -22.02 12.19 47.44
C PRO A 309 -22.91 13.45 47.30
N PRO A 310 -22.69 14.30 46.27
CA PRO A 310 -23.42 15.55 46.10
C PRO A 310 -24.89 15.31 45.71
N ASN A 311 -25.80 16.15 46.22
CA ASN A 311 -27.19 16.25 45.76
C ASN A 311 -27.28 17.01 44.42
N THR A 312 -26.49 16.62 43.43
CA THR A 312 -26.62 17.14 42.07
C THR A 312 -27.76 16.40 41.37
N GLY A 313 -28.88 17.08 41.12
CA GLY A 313 -30.10 16.55 40.49
C GLY A 313 -29.95 16.08 39.03
N THR A 314 -28.76 15.66 38.60
CA THR A 314 -28.46 15.15 37.25
C THR A 314 -28.86 13.68 37.04
N TYR A 315 -29.47 13.03 38.03
CA TYR A 315 -29.96 11.65 37.92
C TYR A 315 -31.41 11.53 37.40
N MET A 316 -32.13 12.64 37.19
CA MET A 316 -33.56 12.66 36.82
C MET A 316 -33.85 12.71 35.31
N LEU A 317 -33.12 11.97 34.48
CA LEU A 317 -33.49 11.82 33.05
C LEU A 317 -33.42 10.38 32.53
N ASN A 318 -33.52 9.36 33.39
CA ASN A 318 -33.88 8.02 32.94
C ASN A 318 -34.80 7.33 33.94
N PHE A 319 -35.86 6.74 33.38
CA PHE A 319 -36.95 5.95 34.00
C PHE A 319 -38.20 6.71 34.43
N SER A 320 -38.97 7.17 33.44
CA SER A 320 -40.44 7.10 33.49
C SER A 320 -40.88 5.73 32.96
N ASN A 321 -41.64 5.00 33.79
CA ASN A 321 -42.50 3.87 33.42
C ASN A 321 -43.44 4.23 32.29
#